data_AF-A0AAE1IT72-F1
#
_entry.id   AF-A0AAE1IT72-F1
#
_cell.length_a   1.000
_cell.length_b   1.000
_cell.length_c   1.000
_cell.angle_alpha   90.00
_cell.angle_beta   90.00
_cell.angle_gamma   90.00
#
_symmetry.space_group_name_H-M   'P 1'
#
loop_
_entity.id
_entity.type
_entity.pdbx_description
1 polymer ?
#
loop_
_entity_poly.entity_id
_entity_poly.type
_entity_poly.pdbx_seq_one_letter_code
_entity_poly.pdbx_strand_id
1 'polypeptide(L)'
;MAFFLNKTGIASHFRSHSQKTKDSLSLSRRGFHVEPGTREKALLAEDPSLKPFKSYKKSVSRVKRIGDVLTVIVVAGCCYEIYVKAVMREEARKKANAENA
;
A
#
# COMPACT_ATOMS: atom_id res chain seq x y z
N MET A 1 -27.03 -27.37 6.91
CA MET A 1 -28.09 -26.84 7.78
C MET A 1 -27.72 -25.43 8.21
N ALA A 2 -28.41 -24.42 7.67
CA ALA A 2 -28.21 -23.03 8.04
C ALA A 2 -28.82 -22.77 9.41
N PHE A 3 -28.00 -22.37 10.38
CA PHE A 3 -28.46 -21.86 11.66
C PHE A 3 -28.47 -20.35 11.63
N PHE A 4 -29.69 -19.81 11.67
CA PHE A 4 -30.03 -18.41 11.81
C PHE A 4 -29.40 -17.81 13.07
N LEU A 5 -28.44 -16.89 12.90
CA LEU A 5 -27.91 -16.10 14.01
C LEU A 5 -28.73 -14.80 14.15
N ASN A 6 -29.86 -14.93 14.83
CA ASN A 6 -30.59 -13.80 15.42
C ASN A 6 -29.96 -13.46 16.77
N LYS A 7 -29.24 -12.32 16.91
CA LYS A 7 -29.35 -11.39 18.06
C LYS A 7 -28.23 -10.36 18.13
N THR A 8 -28.65 -9.10 18.01
CA THR A 8 -28.37 -7.96 18.91
C THR A 8 -26.93 -7.61 19.28
N GLY A 9 -26.49 -6.44 18.80
CA GLY A 9 -26.09 -5.36 19.71
C GLY A 9 -24.71 -5.45 20.35
N ILE A 10 -23.65 -5.41 19.55
CA ILE A 10 -22.28 -5.16 20.06
C ILE A 10 -21.64 -3.95 19.34
N ALA A 11 -22.46 -2.96 18.95
CA ALA A 11 -22.00 -1.67 18.44
C ALA A 11 -21.79 -0.62 19.57
N SER A 12 -21.79 -1.03 20.84
CA SER A 12 -21.69 -0.11 21.99
C SER A 12 -20.29 0.05 22.59
N HIS A 13 -19.29 -0.68 22.08
CA HIS A 13 -17.90 -0.51 22.54
C HIS A 13 -17.12 0.58 21.78
N PHE A 14 -17.81 1.45 21.05
CA PHE A 14 -17.25 2.75 20.66
C PHE A 14 -17.29 3.72 21.85
N ARG A 15 -16.62 3.34 22.95
CA ARG A 15 -16.38 4.23 24.09
C ARG A 15 -15.16 5.05 23.74
N SER A 16 -15.42 6.25 23.25
CA SER A 16 -14.49 7.35 23.07
C SER A 16 -13.71 7.62 24.37
N HIS A 17 -12.54 7.03 24.50
CA HIS A 17 -11.58 7.42 25.53
C HIS A 17 -10.70 8.55 25.00
N SER A 18 -11.23 9.77 25.09
CA SER A 18 -10.44 10.98 25.06
C SER A 18 -9.63 11.03 26.36
N GLN A 19 -8.40 10.52 26.33
CA GLN A 19 -7.38 10.94 27.28
C GLN A 19 -6.21 11.52 26.51
N LYS A 20 -6.18 12.85 26.55
CA LYS A 20 -5.00 13.67 26.36
C LYS A 20 -3.80 13.04 27.08
N THR A 21 -2.64 13.11 26.43
CA THR A 21 -1.33 13.27 27.06
C THR A 21 -1.00 12.24 28.15
N LYS A 22 -0.39 11.10 27.77
CA LYS A 22 0.67 10.40 28.54
C LYS A 22 1.24 9.12 27.91
N ASP A 23 1.17 8.96 26.58
CA ASP A 23 1.83 7.82 25.90
C ASP A 23 3.33 8.00 25.67
N SER A 24 3.97 9.01 26.29
CA SER A 24 5.43 9.10 26.35
C SER A 24 6.05 8.21 27.43
N LEU A 25 5.26 7.69 28.39
CA LEU A 25 5.78 6.92 29.52
C LEU A 25 5.62 5.40 29.37
N SER A 26 4.79 4.93 28.42
CA SER A 26 4.57 3.50 28.17
C SER A 26 5.54 2.89 27.16
N LEU A 27 6.22 3.71 26.33
CA LEU A 27 7.25 3.28 25.37
C LEU A 27 8.65 3.10 26.00
N SER A 28 8.82 3.27 27.31
CA SER A 28 10.13 3.16 27.96
C SER A 28 10.49 1.72 28.38
N ARG A 29 9.50 0.82 28.49
CA ARG A 29 9.70 -0.44 29.22
C ARG A 29 10.48 -1.53 28.45
N ARG A 30 10.68 -1.38 27.13
CA ARG A 30 11.60 -2.20 26.30
C ARG A 30 12.21 -1.41 25.13
N GLY A 31 12.64 -0.19 25.41
CA GLY A 31 13.32 0.64 24.41
C GLY A 31 14.65 1.12 24.97
N PHE A 32 15.73 0.42 24.66
CA PHE A 32 17.05 1.05 24.72
C PHE A 32 17.12 2.08 23.58
N HIS A 33 16.55 3.26 23.81
CA HIS A 33 16.90 4.47 23.05
C HIS A 33 18.16 5.07 23.70
N VAL A 34 19.21 4.27 23.76
CA VAL A 34 20.55 4.75 24.07
C VAL A 34 21.17 5.01 22.72
N GLU A 35 21.43 6.28 22.42
CA GLU A 35 22.22 6.64 21.24
C GLU A 35 23.57 5.94 21.36
N PRO A 36 23.92 5.03 20.42
CA PRO A 36 25.13 4.28 20.55
C PRO A 36 26.33 5.24 20.58
N GLY A 37 27.22 5.03 21.54
CA GLY A 37 28.44 5.83 21.66
C GLY A 37 29.34 5.67 20.43
N THR A 38 30.38 6.50 20.29
CA THR A 38 31.29 6.48 19.13
C THR A 38 31.87 5.08 18.83
N ARG A 39 32.11 4.30 19.90
CA ARG A 39 32.60 2.92 19.83
C ARG A 39 31.52 1.93 19.37
N GLU A 40 30.29 2.11 19.81
CA GLU A 40 29.16 1.25 19.44
C GLU A 40 28.71 1.53 17.99
N LYS A 41 28.79 2.79 17.55
CA LYS A 41 28.61 3.19 16.15
C LYS A 41 29.66 2.59 15.22
N ALA A 42 30.90 2.44 15.70
CA ALA A 42 31.96 1.76 14.93
C ALA A 42 31.69 0.25 14.78
N LEU A 43 31.08 -0.39 15.78
CA LEU A 43 30.68 -1.81 15.71
C LEU A 43 29.41 -2.03 14.86
N LEU A 44 28.55 -1.02 14.75
CA LEU A 44 27.39 -1.02 13.87
C LEU A 44 27.70 -0.55 12.44
N ALA A 45 28.94 -0.12 12.17
CA ALA A 45 29.36 0.26 10.84
C ALA A 45 29.29 -0.94 9.90
N GLU A 46 28.95 -0.71 8.63
CA GLU A 46 28.87 -1.81 7.67
C GLU A 46 30.25 -2.43 7.43
N ASP A 47 30.42 -3.67 7.89
CA ASP A 47 31.62 -4.44 7.58
C ASP A 47 31.68 -4.81 6.09
N PRO A 48 32.82 -4.58 5.42
CA PRO A 48 32.99 -4.92 4.00
C PRO A 48 32.87 -6.42 3.73
N SER A 49 33.13 -7.26 4.74
CA SER A 49 33.00 -8.72 4.71
C SER A 49 31.54 -9.20 4.75
N LEU A 50 30.64 -8.43 5.36
CA LEU A 50 29.21 -8.76 5.46
C LEU A 50 28.39 -8.20 4.29
N LYS A 51 28.93 -7.22 3.56
CA LYS A 51 28.34 -6.61 2.35
C LYS A 51 27.88 -7.61 1.28
N PRO A 52 28.60 -8.70 0.95
CA PRO A 52 28.13 -9.69 -0.02
C PRO A 52 27.03 -10.62 0.52
N PHE A 53 26.94 -10.82 1.84
CA PHE A 53 25.98 -11.71 2.49
C PHE A 53 24.73 -11.00 3.02
N LYS A 54 24.75 -9.66 3.08
CA LYS A 54 23.60 -8.86 3.50
C LYS A 54 22.48 -9.00 2.47
N SER A 55 21.43 -9.70 2.88
CA SER A 55 20.27 -10.13 2.06
C SER A 55 19.43 -8.99 1.46
N TYR A 56 19.65 -7.73 1.87
CA TYR A 56 18.95 -6.58 1.29
C TYR A 56 19.54 -6.19 -0.08
N LYS A 57 19.31 -7.05 -1.08
CA LYS A 57 19.76 -6.80 -2.45
C LYS A 57 18.87 -5.72 -3.08
N LYS A 58 19.46 -4.56 -3.37
CA LYS A 58 18.84 -3.51 -4.21
C LYS A 58 18.26 -4.08 -5.53
N SER A 59 18.75 -5.22 -6.00
CA SER A 59 18.21 -5.93 -7.15
C SER A 59 16.74 -6.35 -6.97
N VAL A 60 16.34 -6.88 -5.81
CA VAL A 60 14.94 -7.31 -5.57
C VAL A 60 14.00 -6.11 -5.57
N SER A 61 14.44 -4.99 -5.00
CA SER A 61 13.70 -3.72 -5.08
C SER A 61 13.54 -3.22 -6.52
N ARG A 62 14.58 -3.35 -7.36
CA ARG A 62 14.50 -3.00 -8.78
C ARG A 62 13.55 -3.92 -9.54
N VAL A 63 13.62 -5.24 -9.29
CA VAL A 63 12.72 -6.21 -9.93
C VAL A 63 11.27 -5.92 -9.57
N LYS A 64 10.96 -5.61 -8.30
CA LYS A 64 9.61 -5.20 -7.88
C LYS A 64 9.13 -3.96 -8.65
N ARG A 65 9.95 -2.92 -8.76
CA ARG A 65 9.60 -1.69 -9.49
C ARG A 65 9.33 -1.93 -10.97
N ILE A 66 10.09 -2.82 -11.61
CA ILE A 66 9.87 -3.20 -13.02
C ILE A 66 8.50 -3.87 -13.17
N GLY A 67 8.17 -4.79 -12.25
CA GLY A 67 6.84 -5.41 -12.21
C GLY A 67 5.71 -4.39 -12.05
N ASP A 68 5.84 -3.46 -11.11
CA ASP A 68 4.85 -2.41 -10.87
C ASP A 68 4.68 -1.46 -12.07
N VAL A 69 5.77 -1.12 -12.77
CA VAL A 69 5.68 -0.28 -13.99
C VAL A 69 4.98 -1.05 -15.12
N LEU A 70 5.29 -2.33 -15.29
CA LEU A 70 4.68 -3.15 -16.33
C LEU A 70 3.17 -3.29 -16.12
N THR A 71 2.71 -3.47 -14.88
CA THR A 71 1.27 -3.57 -14.59
C THR A 71 0.55 -2.26 -14.89
N VAL A 72 1.13 -1.11 -14.55
CA VAL A 72 0.55 0.21 -14.87
C VAL A 72 0.41 0.41 -16.39
N ILE A 73 1.43 0.03 -17.17
CA ILE A 73 1.38 0.14 -18.64
C ILE A 73 0.25 -0.71 -19.21
N VAL A 74 0.10 -1.96 -18.76
CA VAL A 74 -0.96 -2.86 -19.23
C VAL A 74 -2.36 -2.32 -18.88
N VAL A 75 -2.55 -1.83 -17.65
CA VAL A 75 -3.81 -1.23 -17.22
C VAL A 75 -4.13 0.01 -18.04
N ALA A 76 -3.15 0.90 -18.25
CA ALA A 76 -3.33 2.11 -19.05
C ALA A 76 -3.69 1.79 -20.52
N GLY A 77 -3.02 0.82 -21.14
CA GLY A 77 -3.33 0.38 -22.51
C GLY A 77 -4.74 -0.22 -22.62
N CYS A 78 -5.13 -1.05 -21.65
CA CYS A 78 -6.48 -1.61 -21.59
C CYS A 78 -7.55 -0.52 -21.43
N CYS A 79 -7.34 0.44 -20.52
CA CYS A 79 -8.26 1.57 -20.34
C CYS A 79 -8.37 2.43 -21.62
N TYR A 80 -7.27 2.62 -22.35
CA TYR A 80 -7.28 3.36 -23.62
C TYR A 80 -8.11 2.64 -24.70
N GLU A 81 -7.99 1.32 -24.84
CA GLU A 81 -8.81 0.56 -25.78
C GLU A 81 -10.31 0.68 -25.50
N ILE A 82 -10.70 0.60 -24.23
CA ILE A 82 -12.10 0.74 -23.83
C ILE A 82 -12.58 2.16 -24.14
N TYR A 83 -11.77 3.17 -23.84
CA TYR A 83 -12.09 4.57 -24.13
C TYR A 83 -12.32 4.79 -25.63
N VAL A 84 -11.39 4.34 -26.49
CA VAL A 84 -11.53 4.49 -27.95
C VAL A 84 -12.77 3.75 -28.47
N LYS A 85 -13.00 2.51 -28.03
CA LYS A 85 -14.21 1.75 -28.41
C LYS A 85 -15.50 2.43 -27.95
N ALA A 86 -15.50 3.05 -26.78
CA ALA A 86 -16.65 3.79 -26.27
C ALA A 86 -16.92 5.06 -27.10
N VAL A 87 -15.89 5.84 -27.41
CA VAL A 87 -16.00 7.05 -28.25
C VAL A 87 -16.54 6.72 -29.64
N MET A 88 -15.98 5.71 -30.31
CA MET A 88 -16.45 5.29 -31.63
C MET A 88 -17.91 4.80 -31.61
N ARG A 89 -18.34 4.15 -30.53
CA ARG A 89 -19.73 3.73 -30.35
C ARG A 89 -20.68 4.90 -30.12
N GLU A 90 -20.23 5.94 -29.42
CA GLU A 90 -21.00 7.18 -29.27
C GLU A 90 -21.15 7.93 -30.59
N GLU A 91 -20.08 8.03 -31.39
CA GLU A 91 -20.15 8.65 -32.71
C GLU A 91 -21.12 7.92 -33.64
N ALA A 92 -21.13 6.58 -33.62
CA ALA A 92 -22.09 5.78 -34.37
C ALA A 92 -23.55 6.04 -33.92
N ARG A 93 -23.79 6.18 -32.62
CA ARG A 93 -25.12 6.52 -32.08
C ARG A 93 -25.57 7.93 -32.47
N LYS A 94 -24.65 8.90 -32.48
CA LYS A 94 -24.94 10.28 -32.92
C LYS A 94 -25.33 10.32 -34.40
N LYS A 95 -24.64 9.56 -35.25
CA LYS A 95 -24.98 9.44 -36.68
C LYS A 95 -26.35 8.78 -36.89
N ALA A 96 -26.63 7.68 -36.19
CA ALA A 96 -27.93 7.02 -36.26
C ALA A 96 -29.08 7.93 -35.77
N ASN A 97 -28.88 8.70 -34.71
CA ASN A 97 -29.90 9.66 -34.25
C ASN A 97 -30.10 10.84 -35.23
N ALA A 98 -29.05 11.26 -35.95
CA ALA A 98 -29.15 12.32 -36.96
C ALA A 98 -29.83 11.85 -38.25
N GLU A 99 -29.73 10.56 -38.58
CA GLU A 99 -30.39 9.96 -39.75
C GLU A 99 -31.87 9.63 -39.48
N ASN A 100 -32.26 9.44 -38.22
CA ASN A 100 -33.64 9.18 -37.80
C ASN A 100 -34.42 10.46 -37.40
N ALA A 101 -33.83 11.64 -37.57
CA ALA A 101 -34.45 12.95 -37.28
C ALA A 101 -34.76 13.68 -38.60
#